data_AF-A0A2X0M8E2-F1
#
_entry.id   AF-A0A2X0M8E2-F1
#
_cell.length_a   1.000
_cell.length_b   1.000
_cell.length_c   1.000
_cell.angle_alpha   90.00
_cell.angle_beta   90.00
_cell.angle_gamma   90.00
#
_symmetry.space_group_name_H-M   'P 1'
#
loop_
_entity.id
_entity.type
_entity.pdbx_description
1 polymer ?
#
loop_
_entity_poly.entity_id
_entity_poly.type
_entity_poly.pdbx_seq_one_letter_code
_entity_poly.pdbx_strand_id
1 'polypeptide(L)'
;MKRSSRWNSAAVPPSSFSSPLSQHRLCPLPASHTTRLTSLTPLVDCHLLHFTLAPVSGAIAARATTRYLARARAHYRTPSSTTRLVRPTTMATATVRAPVKPPLIKKGSYEGQLPSCWGHRGASAAFPENTLASFEAAIRDGAEGIESGKSRLGDSGSERWLSAPGPALISPNTLGFVATDVHITEDSEIVMFHDPHLDRTTNGTGRIQTQKYYGVLDKLVTNKSPQQKIPTFRETIELLMRPDNRSVFLNIDVKVDNDPERLFKLMHEIIAQYPDYETVLGPRLVLGLWHPKYVEPAVRLLPYMKRAHIGLSPGLARKYFWEACSSFSMNFSCLVGGDGEAFRRECKAAGKDLYVWTVNERREMIEATKWGVKAILTDRTAEFLKLREQIEDDWPSVSRETSWKFAYTSFWYSSLANFFISRYELYVLTATAGEFKLVR
;
A
#
# COMPACT_ATOMS: atom_id res chain seq x y z
N MET A 1 -54.67 -34.45 65.66
CA MET A 1 -53.41 -33.73 65.90
C MET A 1 -53.13 -32.79 64.73
N LYS A 2 -53.05 -31.49 65.03
CA LYS A 2 -52.34 -30.36 64.36
C LYS A 2 -52.25 -30.34 62.81
N ARG A 3 -52.97 -29.43 62.12
CA ARG A 3 -52.68 -27.98 61.84
C ARG A 3 -51.65 -27.78 60.71
N SER A 4 -52.04 -27.34 59.51
CA SER A 4 -52.24 -25.94 59.01
C SER A 4 -50.90 -25.19 58.82
N SER A 5 -50.61 -24.44 57.75
CA SER A 5 -51.49 -23.56 56.94
C SER A 5 -50.84 -23.11 55.61
N ARG A 6 -51.63 -23.14 54.53
CA ARG A 6 -51.63 -22.13 53.44
C ARG A 6 -52.46 -20.92 53.89
N TRP A 7 -52.13 -19.72 53.40
CA TRP A 7 -53.01 -18.60 52.99
C TRP A 7 -52.16 -17.75 52.01
N ASN A 8 -52.46 -17.56 50.71
CA ASN A 8 -53.57 -16.85 50.04
C ASN A 8 -53.82 -15.45 50.65
N SER A 9 -54.09 -14.35 49.94
CA SER A 9 -54.30 -13.99 48.52
C SER A 9 -54.59 -12.48 48.48
N ALA A 10 -54.73 -11.94 47.26
CA ALA A 10 -55.48 -10.73 46.85
C ALA A 10 -54.63 -9.47 46.59
N ALA A 11 -54.45 -9.02 45.33
CA ALA A 11 -55.40 -8.41 44.37
C ALA A 11 -55.43 -6.86 44.53
N VAL A 12 -54.89 -6.06 43.57
CA VAL A 12 -55.61 -5.37 42.44
C VAL A 12 -56.25 -4.02 42.89
N PRO A 13 -56.33 -2.89 42.11
CA PRO A 13 -55.63 -2.49 40.87
C PRO A 13 -55.45 -0.92 40.70
N PRO A 14 -55.69 -0.23 39.53
CA PRO A 14 -54.89 0.94 39.13
C PRO A 14 -55.70 2.27 39.06
N SER A 15 -55.01 3.41 38.94
CA SER A 15 -55.55 4.68 38.41
C SER A 15 -54.44 5.74 38.49
N SER A 16 -53.91 6.29 37.40
CA SER A 16 -54.47 7.36 36.55
C SER A 16 -54.76 8.67 37.30
N PHE A 17 -54.42 9.79 36.63
CA PHE A 17 -54.63 11.23 36.92
C PHE A 17 -53.32 11.96 37.24
N SER A 18 -53.00 13.13 36.69
CA SER A 18 -53.43 13.93 35.55
C SER A 18 -52.56 15.18 35.58
N SER A 19 -52.28 15.78 34.42
CA SER A 19 -51.66 17.11 34.32
C SER A 19 -52.42 18.19 35.11
N PRO A 20 -51.78 19.35 35.32
CA PRO A 20 -52.29 20.50 34.58
C PRO A 20 -51.20 21.38 33.93
N LEU A 21 -51.67 22.02 32.87
CA LEU A 21 -51.04 23.06 32.05
C LEU A 21 -50.65 24.32 32.85
N SER A 22 -49.54 24.93 32.43
CA SER A 22 -49.26 26.37 32.51
C SER A 22 -48.02 26.62 31.63
N GLN A 23 -48.16 26.87 30.32
CA GLN A 23 -48.35 28.17 29.66
C GLN A 23 -47.32 29.27 30.01
N HIS A 24 -46.73 29.80 28.93
CA HIS A 24 -46.06 31.09 28.78
C HIS A 24 -44.61 31.24 29.27
N ARG A 25 -43.64 31.11 28.36
CA ARG A 25 -43.15 32.22 27.48
C ARG A 25 -42.04 31.72 26.56
N LEU A 26 -42.38 31.64 25.27
CA LEU A 26 -41.41 31.78 24.19
C LEU A 26 -40.96 33.25 24.18
N CYS A 27 -39.65 33.49 24.17
CA CYS A 27 -39.07 34.78 23.79
C CYS A 27 -38.35 34.63 22.45
N PRO A 28 -38.42 35.64 21.57
CA PRO A 28 -38.48 35.44 20.14
C PRO A 28 -37.16 35.74 19.41
N LEU A 29 -37.05 35.16 18.22
CA LEU A 29 -36.21 35.63 17.13
C LEU A 29 -36.49 37.11 16.82
N PRO A 30 -35.48 37.93 16.49
CA PRO A 30 -35.71 39.14 15.74
C PRO A 30 -35.50 38.87 14.25
N ALA A 31 -36.58 39.03 13.48
CA ALA A 31 -36.52 39.22 12.04
C ALA A 31 -36.54 40.71 11.71
N SER A 32 -35.68 41.08 10.76
CA SER A 32 -35.78 42.20 9.80
C SER A 32 -36.00 43.62 10.34
N HIS A 33 -34.95 44.43 10.23
CA HIS A 33 -35.10 45.80 9.74
C HIS A 33 -34.56 45.89 8.31
N THR A 34 -35.49 46.17 7.41
CA THR A 34 -35.29 46.72 6.08
C THR A 34 -34.70 48.11 6.18
N THR A 35 -33.59 48.37 5.48
CA THR A 35 -33.27 49.72 5.00
C THR A 35 -32.75 49.60 3.57
N ARG A 36 -33.42 50.30 2.67
CA ARG A 36 -33.16 50.41 1.24
C ARG A 36 -32.17 51.55 0.98
N LEU A 37 -31.62 51.54 -0.25
CA LEU A 37 -30.80 52.55 -0.93
C LEU A 37 -29.30 52.45 -0.58
N THR A 38 -28.35 52.37 -1.52
CA THR A 38 -28.32 52.76 -2.93
C THR A 38 -27.18 52.02 -3.64
N SER A 39 -27.34 51.83 -4.95
CA SER A 39 -26.36 51.32 -5.90
C SER A 39 -24.96 51.93 -5.77
N LEU A 40 -23.91 51.12 -5.91
CA LEU A 40 -22.69 51.47 -6.63
C LEU A 40 -21.93 50.16 -6.96
N THR A 41 -21.91 49.84 -8.23
CA THR A 41 -21.07 48.82 -8.88
C THR A 41 -19.60 49.19 -8.78
N PRO A 42 -18.69 48.22 -8.71
CA PRO A 42 -17.40 48.34 -9.38
C PRO A 42 -17.30 47.30 -10.51
N LEU A 43 -16.99 47.85 -11.68
CA LEU A 43 -16.59 47.13 -12.88
C LEU A 43 -15.45 46.17 -12.59
N VAL A 44 -15.58 44.93 -13.07
CA VAL A 44 -14.47 43.98 -13.23
C VAL A 44 -13.93 44.19 -14.64
N ASP A 45 -12.74 44.76 -14.75
CA ASP A 45 -12.00 44.88 -16.00
C ASP A 45 -11.51 43.50 -16.46
N CYS A 46 -12.14 43.00 -17.52
CA CYS A 46 -11.66 41.88 -18.32
C CYS A 46 -10.60 42.39 -19.30
N HIS A 47 -9.31 42.21 -18.99
CA HIS A 47 -8.26 42.29 -20.02
C HIS A 47 -8.07 40.93 -20.70
N LEU A 48 -8.73 40.80 -21.86
CA LEU A 48 -8.36 39.88 -22.92
C LEU A 48 -6.95 40.20 -23.44
N LEU A 49 -5.99 39.31 -23.20
CA LEU A 49 -4.77 39.24 -24.02
C LEU A 49 -5.00 38.24 -25.14
N HIS A 50 -5.29 38.80 -26.33
CA HIS A 50 -5.16 38.11 -27.61
C HIS A 50 -3.69 37.76 -27.83
N PHE A 51 -3.37 36.47 -27.95
CA PHE A 51 -2.17 36.02 -28.66
C PHE A 51 -2.61 35.37 -29.96
N THR A 52 -2.26 36.05 -31.04
CA THR A 52 -2.43 35.63 -32.43
C THR A 52 -1.45 34.50 -32.76
N LEU A 53 -1.96 33.47 -33.44
CA LEU A 53 -1.19 32.43 -34.10
C LEU A 53 -0.65 32.96 -35.44
N ALA A 54 0.64 32.76 -35.70
CA ALA A 54 1.18 32.65 -37.05
C ALA A 54 2.34 31.63 -37.07
N PRO A 55 2.39 30.72 -38.07
CA PRO A 55 3.37 29.65 -38.15
C PRO A 55 4.63 30.10 -38.93
N VAL A 56 5.80 29.61 -38.54
CA VAL A 56 6.99 29.64 -39.41
C VAL A 56 7.57 28.24 -39.51
N SER A 57 7.57 27.76 -40.75
CA SER A 57 8.21 26.54 -41.25
C SER A 57 9.70 26.80 -41.51
N GLY A 58 10.52 25.74 -41.50
CA GLY A 58 11.74 25.70 -42.31
C GLY A 58 13.04 25.42 -41.55
N ALA A 59 13.63 24.27 -41.89
CA ALA A 59 14.94 23.75 -41.51
C ALA A 59 16.14 24.67 -41.84
N ILE A 60 17.33 24.25 -41.39
CA ILE A 60 18.73 24.74 -41.57
C ILE A 60 19.26 25.26 -40.21
N ALA A 61 20.32 24.76 -39.57
CA ALA A 61 21.47 23.96 -39.99
C ALA A 61 22.01 23.09 -38.84
N ALA A 62 22.38 21.86 -39.18
CA ALA A 62 23.34 21.07 -38.43
C ALA A 62 24.76 21.61 -38.68
N ARG A 63 25.50 21.94 -37.61
CA ARG A 63 26.99 21.94 -37.49
C ARG A 63 27.41 22.76 -36.27
N ALA A 64 27.50 22.15 -35.08
CA ALA A 64 28.33 22.67 -33.98
C ALA A 64 28.37 21.69 -32.78
N THR A 65 28.89 20.46 -32.93
CA THR A 65 29.31 19.66 -31.76
C THR A 65 30.28 18.53 -32.14
N THR A 66 31.51 18.89 -32.51
CA THR A 66 32.61 17.92 -32.53
C THR A 66 33.92 18.67 -32.26
N ARG A 67 34.27 18.82 -30.98
CA ARG A 67 35.64 19.12 -30.47
C ARG A 67 35.56 19.36 -28.94
N TYR A 68 35.39 18.30 -28.15
CA TYR A 68 35.72 18.36 -26.71
C TYR A 68 35.99 17.00 -26.04
N LEU A 69 36.71 16.08 -26.69
CA LEU A 69 37.24 14.89 -26.02
C LEU A 69 38.60 14.48 -26.62
N ALA A 70 39.65 15.25 -26.31
CA ALA A 70 41.04 14.83 -26.51
C ALA A 70 41.97 15.71 -25.66
N ARG A 71 42.13 15.38 -24.37
CA ARG A 71 43.30 15.72 -23.52
C ARG A 71 43.02 15.33 -22.06
N ALA A 72 43.38 14.11 -21.68
CA ALA A 72 43.71 13.73 -20.30
C ALA A 72 44.22 12.27 -20.26
N ARG A 73 45.45 12.05 -20.76
CA ARG A 73 46.24 10.84 -20.49
C ARG A 73 47.69 11.27 -20.36
N ALA A 74 48.13 11.51 -19.13
CA ALA A 74 49.52 11.40 -18.70
C ALA A 74 49.60 11.77 -17.21
N HIS A 75 50.50 11.08 -16.50
CA HIS A 75 50.86 11.25 -15.09
C HIS A 75 50.02 10.46 -14.10
N TYR A 76 50.52 9.26 -13.74
CA TYR A 76 50.98 8.99 -12.37
C TYR A 76 52.06 7.89 -12.44
N ARG A 77 53.29 8.28 -12.09
CA ARG A 77 54.42 7.37 -11.78
C ARG A 77 54.33 7.02 -10.30
N THR A 78 54.49 5.74 -9.97
CA THR A 78 54.59 5.17 -8.62
C THR A 78 55.97 5.45 -7.99
N PRO A 79 56.08 5.52 -6.65
CA PRO A 79 57.34 5.26 -5.95
C PRO A 79 57.38 3.83 -5.40
N SER A 80 58.56 3.24 -5.54
CA SER A 80 58.97 1.94 -5.01
C SER A 80 59.06 1.92 -3.49
N SER A 81 58.54 0.89 -2.84
CA SER A 81 59.07 0.41 -1.56
C SER A 81 59.05 -1.11 -1.50
N THR A 82 60.14 -1.62 -0.96
CA THR A 82 60.62 -3.00 -1.00
C THR A 82 59.93 -3.82 0.07
N THR A 83 59.32 -4.96 -0.26
CA THR A 83 58.98 -5.97 0.76
C THR A 83 59.14 -7.39 0.21
N ARG A 84 60.25 -8.00 0.66
CA ARG A 84 60.55 -9.40 0.95
C ARG A 84 59.73 -10.51 0.25
N LEU A 85 60.44 -11.31 -0.55
CA LEU A 85 60.01 -12.56 -1.17
C LEU A 85 59.43 -13.57 -0.15
N VAL A 86 58.23 -14.06 -0.47
CA VAL A 86 57.70 -15.35 0.01
C VAL A 86 57.45 -16.21 -1.24
N ARG A 87 58.00 -17.43 -1.27
CA ARG A 87 57.89 -18.38 -2.39
C ARG A 87 56.43 -18.80 -2.61
N PRO A 88 55.91 -18.84 -3.85
CA PRO A 88 54.69 -19.56 -4.15
C PRO A 88 54.96 -21.00 -4.58
N THR A 89 54.25 -21.89 -3.91
CA THR A 89 54.05 -23.31 -4.17
C THR A 89 53.35 -23.53 -5.53
N THR A 90 53.79 -24.57 -6.24
CA THR A 90 53.19 -25.29 -7.38
C THR A 90 52.03 -24.64 -8.16
N MET A 91 52.31 -24.23 -9.39
CA MET A 91 51.29 -23.84 -10.40
C MET A 91 50.44 -25.05 -10.80
N ALA A 92 49.17 -25.05 -10.41
CA ALA A 92 48.15 -25.88 -11.05
C ALA A 92 47.75 -25.21 -12.37
N THR A 93 47.86 -25.95 -13.48
CA THR A 93 47.38 -25.56 -14.81
C THR A 93 45.89 -25.21 -14.75
N ALA A 94 45.57 -23.93 -14.92
CA ALA A 94 44.21 -23.47 -15.11
C ALA A 94 43.74 -23.85 -16.52
N THR A 95 42.89 -24.89 -16.62
CA THR A 95 42.09 -25.13 -17.82
C THR A 95 41.17 -23.93 -18.05
N VAL A 96 41.43 -23.18 -19.12
CA VAL A 96 40.53 -22.13 -19.61
C VAL A 96 39.20 -22.79 -19.98
N ARG A 97 38.17 -22.59 -19.15
CA ARG A 97 36.80 -22.97 -19.51
C ARG A 97 36.39 -22.15 -20.73
N ALA A 98 35.90 -22.83 -21.76
CA ALA A 98 35.30 -22.21 -22.92
C ALA A 98 34.22 -21.19 -22.49
N PRO A 99 34.06 -20.06 -23.20
CA PRO A 99 33.04 -19.08 -22.86
C PRO A 99 31.67 -19.75 -22.88
N VAL A 100 31.00 -19.74 -21.72
CA VAL A 100 29.61 -20.18 -21.60
C VAL A 100 28.80 -19.28 -22.53
N LYS A 101 28.16 -19.87 -23.55
CA LYS A 101 27.23 -19.14 -24.40
C LYS A 101 26.21 -18.45 -23.48
N PRO A 102 25.95 -17.13 -23.63
CA PRO A 102 24.88 -16.49 -22.88
C PRO A 102 23.58 -17.27 -23.15
N PRO A 103 22.72 -17.46 -22.13
CA PRO A 103 21.46 -18.16 -22.33
C PRO A 103 20.71 -17.52 -23.49
N LEU A 104 20.18 -18.35 -24.39
CA LEU A 104 19.35 -17.89 -25.50
C LEU A 104 18.16 -17.13 -24.89
N ILE A 105 18.13 -15.81 -25.03
CA ILE A 105 16.94 -15.01 -24.72
C ILE A 105 15.84 -15.52 -25.65
N LYS A 106 14.81 -16.19 -25.10
CA LYS A 106 13.65 -16.63 -25.87
C LYS A 106 13.09 -15.40 -26.59
N LYS A 107 12.89 -15.51 -27.90
CA LYS A 107 12.33 -14.44 -28.73
C LYS A 107 10.90 -14.15 -28.23
N GLY A 108 10.70 -13.05 -27.50
CA GLY A 108 9.41 -12.70 -26.89
C GLY A 108 9.37 -12.66 -25.35
N SER A 109 10.49 -12.76 -24.63
CA SER A 109 10.50 -12.52 -23.18
C SER A 109 10.18 -11.05 -22.85
N TYR A 110 9.44 -10.79 -21.75
CA TYR A 110 9.21 -9.44 -21.23
C TYR A 110 10.54 -8.74 -20.92
N GLU A 111 10.79 -7.58 -21.53
CA GLU A 111 12.07 -6.85 -21.39
C GLU A 111 12.12 -5.92 -20.16
N GLY A 112 11.00 -5.75 -19.44
CA GLY A 112 10.91 -4.94 -18.23
C GLY A 112 11.16 -5.72 -16.94
N GLN A 113 11.25 -5.02 -15.82
CA GLN A 113 11.14 -5.66 -14.50
C GLN A 113 9.67 -5.98 -14.23
N LEU A 114 9.36 -7.24 -13.92
CA LEU A 114 8.00 -7.62 -13.56
C LEU A 114 7.56 -6.91 -12.26
N PRO A 115 6.29 -6.47 -12.19
CA PRO A 115 5.76 -5.95 -10.95
C PRO A 115 5.79 -6.98 -9.84
N SER A 116 6.15 -6.53 -8.65
CA SER A 116 6.05 -7.32 -7.44
C SER A 116 4.61 -7.69 -7.10
N CYS A 117 4.39 -8.87 -6.53
CA CYS A 117 3.09 -9.37 -6.09
C CYS A 117 2.90 -9.06 -4.61
N TRP A 118 2.01 -8.12 -4.30
CA TRP A 118 1.76 -7.68 -2.94
C TRP A 118 0.40 -8.20 -2.46
N GLY A 119 0.39 -8.94 -1.34
CA GLY A 119 -0.85 -9.48 -0.77
C GLY A 119 -1.69 -8.38 -0.11
N HIS A 120 -2.83 -8.04 -0.69
CA HIS A 120 -3.75 -7.05 -0.14
C HIS A 120 -4.49 -7.66 1.07
N ARG A 121 -4.10 -7.25 2.29
CA ARG A 121 -4.51 -7.86 3.57
C ARG A 121 -4.09 -9.33 3.69
N GLY A 122 -2.96 -9.66 3.07
CA GLY A 122 -2.47 -11.03 2.87
C GLY A 122 -3.13 -11.73 1.67
N ALA A 123 -3.25 -13.05 1.72
CA ALA A 123 -3.98 -13.85 0.73
C ALA A 123 -5.49 -13.86 1.05
N SER A 124 -6.10 -12.67 1.10
CA SER A 124 -7.44 -12.42 1.63
C SER A 124 -8.57 -13.10 0.85
N ALA A 125 -8.33 -13.48 -0.41
CA ALA A 125 -9.28 -14.31 -1.17
C ALA A 125 -9.41 -15.72 -0.54
N ALA A 126 -8.30 -16.32 -0.10
CA ALA A 126 -8.27 -17.67 0.46
C ALA A 126 -8.42 -17.69 2.00
N PHE A 127 -7.84 -16.73 2.70
CA PHE A 127 -7.79 -16.67 4.16
C PHE A 127 -8.57 -15.45 4.71
N PRO A 128 -8.85 -15.36 6.03
CA PRO A 128 -9.42 -14.16 6.61
C PRO A 128 -8.45 -12.99 6.51
N GLU A 129 -8.91 -11.86 5.98
CA GLU A 129 -8.10 -10.65 5.82
C GLU A 129 -7.44 -10.19 7.14
N ASN A 130 -6.23 -9.61 7.04
CA ASN A 130 -5.48 -9.08 8.20
C ASN A 130 -5.27 -10.09 9.34
N THR A 131 -5.01 -11.36 8.99
CA THR A 131 -4.62 -12.41 9.96
C THR A 131 -3.22 -12.94 9.68
N LEU A 132 -2.54 -13.49 10.70
CA LEU A 132 -1.22 -14.09 10.52
C LEU A 132 -1.26 -15.22 9.49
N ALA A 133 -2.29 -16.09 9.47
CA ALA A 133 -2.35 -17.13 8.44
C ALA A 133 -2.55 -16.56 7.03
N SER A 134 -3.27 -15.44 6.87
CA SER A 134 -3.38 -14.76 5.56
C SER A 134 -2.04 -14.19 5.12
N PHE A 135 -1.26 -13.63 6.06
CA PHE A 135 0.08 -13.13 5.79
C PHE A 135 1.06 -14.26 5.46
N GLU A 136 1.08 -15.33 6.26
CA GLU A 136 1.89 -16.52 6.03
C GLU A 136 1.51 -17.23 4.72
N ALA A 137 0.22 -17.28 4.36
CA ALA A 137 -0.22 -17.83 3.09
C ALA A 137 0.28 -17.00 1.90
N ALA A 138 0.17 -15.67 1.96
CA ALA A 138 0.73 -14.81 0.91
C ALA A 138 2.25 -15.01 0.78
N ILE A 139 2.98 -15.06 1.91
CA ILE A 139 4.42 -15.34 1.92
C ILE A 139 4.70 -16.70 1.27
N ARG A 140 3.98 -17.76 1.66
CA ARG A 140 4.17 -19.12 1.14
C ARG A 140 3.85 -19.25 -0.34
N ASP A 141 2.85 -18.53 -0.84
CA ASP A 141 2.47 -18.57 -2.25
C ASP A 141 3.59 -18.05 -3.16
N GLY A 142 4.63 -17.41 -2.61
CA GLY A 142 5.69 -16.77 -3.37
C GLY A 142 5.35 -15.33 -3.71
N ALA A 143 4.40 -14.70 -3.00
CA ALA A 143 4.09 -13.28 -3.15
C ALA A 143 5.26 -12.47 -2.63
N GLU A 144 6.37 -12.42 -3.38
CA GLU A 144 7.54 -11.69 -2.94
C GLU A 144 8.24 -12.29 -1.67
N GLY A 145 7.57 -13.13 -0.85
CA GLY A 145 8.06 -13.83 0.34
C GLY A 145 8.37 -15.32 0.05
N ILE A 146 9.17 -15.99 0.88
CA ILE A 146 10.02 -17.13 0.47
C ILE A 146 9.37 -18.52 0.59
N GLU A 147 9.62 -19.34 -0.45
CA GLU A 147 9.72 -20.80 -0.41
C GLU A 147 10.98 -21.23 0.37
N SER A 148 10.82 -21.88 1.52
CA SER A 148 11.93 -22.60 2.14
C SER A 148 12.28 -23.82 1.28
N GLY A 149 13.44 -23.81 0.63
CA GLY A 149 14.07 -25.04 0.20
C GLY A 149 14.46 -25.87 1.42
N LYS A 150 13.80 -27.01 1.65
CA LYS A 150 14.34 -28.02 2.58
C LYS A 150 15.43 -28.81 1.88
N SER A 151 16.66 -28.61 2.34
CA SER A 151 17.67 -29.66 2.37
C SER A 151 17.21 -30.78 3.31
N ARG A 152 17.62 -32.00 2.98
CA ARG A 152 17.36 -33.25 3.71
C ARG A 152 17.62 -33.10 5.21
N LEU A 153 16.60 -33.37 6.03
CA LEU A 153 16.79 -33.91 7.38
C LEU A 153 16.31 -35.37 7.34
N GLY A 154 17.13 -36.23 7.93
CA GLY A 154 17.05 -37.69 7.84
C GLY A 154 15.79 -38.30 8.46
N ASP A 155 15.63 -39.58 8.13
CA ASP A 155 14.63 -40.54 8.58
C ASP A 155 14.11 -40.33 10.01
N SER A 156 12.78 -40.24 10.16
CA SER A 156 11.96 -41.41 10.51
C SER A 156 10.47 -41.03 10.67
N GLY A 157 9.57 -41.71 9.93
CA GLY A 157 8.13 -41.80 10.27
C GLY A 157 7.13 -41.18 9.28
N SER A 158 6.57 -42.02 8.40
CA SER A 158 5.26 -41.98 7.70
C SER A 158 4.42 -40.70 7.82
N GLU A 159 4.00 -40.04 6.74
CA GLU A 159 2.92 -40.50 5.85
C GLU A 159 2.97 -39.85 4.43
N ARG A 160 2.27 -40.52 3.52
CA ARG A 160 2.38 -40.51 2.06
C ARG A 160 1.36 -39.54 1.44
N TRP A 161 1.82 -38.45 0.81
CA TRP A 161 1.05 -37.70 -0.19
C TRP A 161 1.79 -37.72 -1.55
N LEU A 162 1.08 -38.23 -2.55
CA LEU A 162 1.57 -38.60 -3.88
C LEU A 162 1.73 -37.37 -4.80
N SER A 163 2.97 -37.17 -5.28
CA SER A 163 3.38 -36.79 -6.64
C SER A 163 2.62 -35.69 -7.39
N ALA A 164 3.22 -34.48 -7.42
CA ALA A 164 3.10 -33.51 -8.50
C ALA A 164 4.51 -33.15 -9.03
N PRO A 165 4.69 -32.83 -10.32
CA PRO A 165 6.01 -32.51 -10.89
C PRO A 165 6.52 -31.16 -10.35
N GLY A 166 7.75 -31.14 -9.85
CA GLY A 166 8.34 -30.00 -9.15
C GLY A 166 8.61 -28.78 -10.03
N PRO A 167 8.57 -27.54 -9.47
CA PRO A 167 8.89 -26.35 -10.22
C PRO A 167 10.40 -26.12 -10.34
N ALA A 168 10.76 -25.45 -11.42
CA ALA A 168 12.10 -25.05 -11.79
C ALA A 168 12.69 -24.03 -10.80
N LEU A 169 14.03 -24.02 -10.72
CA LEU A 169 14.88 -23.12 -9.94
C LEU A 169 14.41 -21.64 -9.98
N ILE A 170 13.88 -21.16 -8.85
CA ILE A 170 13.52 -19.75 -8.61
C ILE A 170 14.79 -18.93 -8.30
N SER A 171 14.89 -17.73 -8.87
CA SER A 171 16.08 -16.87 -8.77
C SER A 171 16.28 -16.25 -7.36
N PRO A 172 17.52 -15.95 -6.93
CA PRO A 172 17.84 -15.55 -5.55
C PRO A 172 17.50 -14.09 -5.14
N ASN A 173 16.74 -13.32 -5.94
CA ASN A 173 16.49 -11.89 -5.69
C ASN A 173 15.01 -11.57 -5.45
N THR A 174 14.40 -12.21 -4.45
CA THR A 174 12.92 -12.23 -4.25
C THR A 174 12.55 -11.49 -2.95
N LEU A 175 11.79 -10.39 -3.06
CA LEU A 175 11.60 -9.33 -2.06
C LEU A 175 10.12 -9.06 -1.73
N GLY A 176 9.63 -9.43 -0.54
CA GLY A 176 8.20 -9.66 -0.29
C GLY A 176 7.38 -8.49 0.13
N PHE A 177 6.04 -8.57 0.12
CA PHE A 177 5.22 -7.48 0.65
C PHE A 177 3.79 -7.91 1.07
N VAL A 178 3.41 -7.54 2.30
CA VAL A 178 2.02 -7.65 2.80
C VAL A 178 1.49 -6.23 3.00
N ALA A 179 0.29 -5.92 2.52
CA ALA A 179 -0.38 -4.66 2.87
C ALA A 179 -1.37 -4.90 4.01
N THR A 180 -1.24 -4.15 5.10
CA THR A 180 -2.08 -4.23 6.29
C THR A 180 -2.62 -2.85 6.67
N ASP A 181 -3.70 -2.84 7.43
CA ASP A 181 -4.39 -1.65 7.91
C ASP A 181 -4.23 -1.55 9.42
N VAL A 182 -4.08 -0.34 9.97
CA VAL A 182 -3.84 -0.17 11.41
C VAL A 182 -4.89 0.66 12.13
N HIS A 183 -5.28 0.19 13.31
CA HIS A 183 -6.07 0.92 14.31
C HIS A 183 -5.42 0.84 15.69
N ILE A 184 -5.70 1.81 16.55
CA ILE A 184 -5.24 1.84 17.94
C ILE A 184 -6.42 1.55 18.87
N THR A 185 -6.24 0.65 19.83
CA THR A 185 -7.22 0.35 20.88
C THR A 185 -7.19 1.39 22.01
N GLU A 186 -8.15 1.31 22.93
CA GLU A 186 -8.22 2.18 24.12
C GLU A 186 -6.92 2.09 24.95
N ASP A 187 -6.40 0.88 25.15
CA ASP A 187 -5.19 0.55 25.90
C ASP A 187 -3.89 0.64 25.07
N SER A 188 -3.93 1.34 23.92
CA SER A 188 -2.76 1.68 23.09
C SER A 188 -2.06 0.52 22.40
N GLU A 189 -2.77 -0.58 22.16
CA GLU A 189 -2.30 -1.63 21.25
C GLU A 189 -2.62 -1.27 19.80
N ILE A 190 -1.65 -1.48 18.91
CA ILE A 190 -1.86 -1.33 17.47
C ILE A 190 -2.30 -2.68 16.91
N VAL A 191 -3.49 -2.73 16.32
CA VAL A 191 -4.07 -3.94 15.73
C VAL A 191 -4.12 -3.86 14.20
N MET A 192 -3.91 -5.00 13.55
CA MET A 192 -4.02 -5.12 12.09
C MET A 192 -5.50 -5.33 11.73
N PHE A 193 -6.17 -4.29 11.24
CA PHE A 193 -7.61 -4.36 10.96
C PHE A 193 -8.04 -3.25 9.99
N HIS A 194 -8.91 -3.56 9.03
CA HIS A 194 -9.29 -2.58 8.00
C HIS A 194 -10.30 -1.56 8.50
N ASP A 195 -11.45 -2.02 8.97
CA ASP A 195 -12.57 -1.15 9.32
C ASP A 195 -12.40 -0.57 10.73
N PRO A 196 -12.94 0.63 11.01
CA PRO A 196 -12.94 1.16 12.37
C PRO A 196 -13.85 0.38 13.34
N HIS A 197 -14.68 -0.54 12.83
CA HIS A 197 -15.62 -1.37 13.58
C HIS A 197 -15.38 -2.86 13.33
N LEU A 198 -15.63 -3.69 14.34
CA LEU A 198 -15.35 -5.14 14.36
C LEU A 198 -16.32 -6.00 13.54
N ASP A 199 -17.51 -5.45 13.26
CA ASP A 199 -18.74 -6.17 12.92
C ASP A 199 -18.64 -7.00 11.63
N ARG A 200 -17.90 -6.53 10.62
CA ARG A 200 -17.86 -7.19 9.30
C ARG A 200 -17.09 -8.50 9.32
N THR A 201 -15.94 -8.54 10.00
CA THR A 201 -14.96 -9.62 9.82
C THR A 201 -14.75 -10.47 11.06
N THR A 202 -15.34 -10.11 12.21
CA THR A 202 -15.20 -10.83 13.47
C THR A 202 -16.54 -11.14 14.13
N ASN A 203 -16.49 -11.97 15.17
CA ASN A 203 -17.64 -12.25 16.02
C ASN A 203 -17.93 -11.16 17.08
N GLY A 204 -17.18 -10.05 17.08
CA GLY A 204 -17.43 -8.90 17.96
C GLY A 204 -18.14 -7.75 17.26
N THR A 205 -18.50 -6.71 18.01
CA THR A 205 -19.20 -5.52 17.50
C THR A 205 -18.60 -4.22 18.07
N GLY A 206 -18.86 -3.12 17.39
CA GLY A 206 -18.52 -1.78 17.87
C GLY A 206 -17.14 -1.30 17.44
N ARG A 207 -16.80 -0.08 17.87
CA ARG A 207 -15.58 0.63 17.47
C ARG A 207 -14.35 0.07 18.15
N ILE A 208 -13.25 -0.08 17.40
CA ILE A 208 -11.96 -0.57 17.92
C ILE A 208 -11.36 0.43 18.91
N GLN A 209 -11.37 1.72 18.56
CA GLN A 209 -10.76 2.80 19.35
C GLN A 209 -11.36 3.00 20.75
N THR A 210 -12.55 2.45 21.01
CA THR A 210 -13.26 2.58 22.29
C THR A 210 -13.21 1.32 23.15
N GLN A 211 -12.37 0.34 22.78
CA GLN A 211 -12.28 -0.95 23.45
C GLN A 211 -10.82 -1.31 23.70
N LYS A 212 -10.56 -2.05 24.78
CA LYS A 212 -9.23 -2.57 25.12
C LYS A 212 -8.86 -3.77 24.25
N TYR A 213 -7.58 -3.96 23.97
CA TYR A 213 -7.12 -5.18 23.35
C TYR A 213 -7.18 -6.34 24.35
N TYR A 214 -6.50 -6.18 25.47
CA TYR A 214 -6.33 -7.26 26.44
C TYR A 214 -7.61 -7.53 27.20
N GLY A 215 -8.07 -8.78 27.14
CA GLY A 215 -9.28 -9.26 27.79
C GLY A 215 -10.58 -9.00 27.01
N VAL A 216 -10.54 -8.31 25.87
CA VAL A 216 -11.71 -8.01 25.03
C VAL A 216 -11.45 -8.42 23.58
N LEU A 217 -10.67 -7.65 22.82
CA LEU A 217 -10.44 -7.91 21.39
C LEU A 217 -9.54 -9.13 21.16
N ASP A 218 -8.62 -9.44 22.07
CA ASP A 218 -7.75 -10.62 22.02
C ASP A 218 -8.50 -11.97 22.09
N LYS A 219 -9.76 -11.95 22.54
CA LYS A 219 -10.66 -13.12 22.59
C LYS A 219 -11.56 -13.24 21.37
N LEU A 220 -11.64 -12.22 20.52
CA LEU A 220 -12.43 -12.25 19.31
C LEU A 220 -11.75 -13.08 18.25
N VAL A 221 -12.55 -13.65 17.35
CA VAL A 221 -12.05 -14.41 16.21
C VAL A 221 -12.70 -13.97 14.91
N THR A 222 -12.00 -14.18 13.80
CA THR A 222 -12.53 -13.90 12.47
C THR A 222 -13.73 -14.79 12.12
N ASN A 223 -14.67 -14.25 11.36
CA ASN A 223 -15.85 -14.97 10.87
C ASN A 223 -15.47 -16.01 9.80
N LYS A 224 -14.49 -15.68 8.94
CA LYS A 224 -13.99 -16.58 7.90
C LYS A 224 -13.03 -17.61 8.51
N SER A 225 -13.03 -18.82 7.95
CA SER A 225 -12.11 -19.91 8.33
C SER A 225 -10.75 -19.80 7.63
N PRO A 226 -9.65 -20.27 8.26
CA PRO A 226 -9.57 -20.70 9.66
C PRO A 226 -9.73 -19.51 10.60
N GLN A 227 -10.59 -19.66 11.61
CA GLN A 227 -10.85 -18.58 12.58
C GLN A 227 -9.57 -18.26 13.36
N GLN A 228 -9.23 -16.98 13.44
CA GLN A 228 -8.04 -16.51 14.13
C GLN A 228 -8.35 -15.23 14.91
N LYS A 229 -7.53 -14.97 15.94
CA LYS A 229 -7.57 -13.69 16.65
C LYS A 229 -7.12 -12.53 15.75
N ILE A 230 -7.48 -11.32 16.15
CA ILE A 230 -6.96 -10.09 15.55
C ILE A 230 -5.48 -9.96 15.91
N PRO A 231 -4.55 -9.94 14.93
CA PRO A 231 -3.13 -9.81 15.23
C PRO A 231 -2.76 -8.37 15.57
N THR A 232 -1.77 -8.25 16.45
CA THR A 232 -1.15 -6.96 16.78
C THR A 232 -0.07 -6.59 15.77
N PHE A 233 0.33 -5.32 15.79
CA PHE A 233 1.47 -4.83 15.02
C PHE A 233 2.75 -5.52 15.48
N ARG A 234 2.91 -5.72 16.79
CA ARG A 234 4.05 -6.44 17.37
C ARG A 234 4.17 -7.84 16.78
N GLU A 235 3.11 -8.64 16.82
CA GLU A 235 3.11 -10.00 16.25
C GLU A 235 3.39 -10.00 14.75
N THR A 236 2.94 -8.97 14.04
CA THR A 236 3.20 -8.81 12.60
C THR A 236 4.67 -8.49 12.33
N ILE A 237 5.30 -7.63 13.15
CA ILE A 237 6.74 -7.36 13.07
C ILE A 237 7.55 -8.60 13.48
N GLU A 238 7.12 -9.35 14.49
CA GLU A 238 7.77 -10.62 14.87
C GLU A 238 7.74 -11.64 13.72
N LEU A 239 6.61 -11.78 13.03
CA LEU A 239 6.50 -12.58 11.81
C LEU A 239 7.49 -12.07 10.75
N LEU A 240 7.56 -10.76 10.53
CA LEU A 240 8.43 -10.13 9.53
C LEU A 240 9.93 -10.31 9.85
N MET A 241 10.28 -10.41 11.13
CA MET A 241 11.65 -10.55 11.62
C MET A 241 12.15 -12.00 11.68
N ARG A 242 11.30 -12.99 11.41
CA ARG A 242 11.74 -14.39 11.23
C ARG A 242 12.83 -14.46 10.14
N PRO A 243 13.87 -15.31 10.30
CA PRO A 243 14.98 -15.40 9.34
C PRO A 243 14.52 -15.60 7.90
N ASP A 244 13.52 -16.46 7.70
CA ASP A 244 12.97 -16.80 6.38
C ASP A 244 12.17 -15.66 5.74
N ASN A 245 11.78 -14.66 6.54
CA ASN A 245 10.97 -13.54 6.10
C ASN A 245 11.77 -12.26 5.89
N ARG A 246 13.11 -12.25 6.04
CA ARG A 246 13.93 -11.02 6.01
C ARG A 246 13.87 -10.23 4.71
N SER A 247 13.45 -10.83 3.60
CA SER A 247 13.26 -10.12 2.33
C SER A 247 11.88 -9.48 2.20
N VAL A 248 10.94 -9.77 3.10
CA VAL A 248 9.55 -9.28 3.06
C VAL A 248 9.47 -7.84 3.55
N PHE A 249 8.59 -7.05 2.98
CA PHE A 249 8.26 -5.67 3.29
C PHE A 249 6.80 -5.62 3.79
N LEU A 250 6.42 -4.51 4.38
CA LEU A 250 5.08 -4.31 4.93
C LEU A 250 4.57 -2.94 4.50
N ASN A 251 3.45 -2.89 3.76
CA ASN A 251 2.66 -1.66 3.66
C ASN A 251 1.87 -1.55 4.94
N ILE A 252 1.87 -0.36 5.48
CA ILE A 252 1.06 -0.02 6.62
C ILE A 252 0.12 1.08 6.16
N ASP A 253 -1.12 0.72 5.83
CA ASP A 253 -2.20 1.66 5.54
C ASP A 253 -2.62 2.36 6.84
N VAL A 254 -2.27 3.65 6.93
CA VAL A 254 -2.61 4.50 8.06
C VAL A 254 -4.02 5.06 7.88
N LYS A 255 -4.97 4.49 8.64
CA LYS A 255 -6.36 4.96 8.64
C LYS A 255 -6.48 6.36 9.23
N VAL A 256 -7.31 7.18 8.56
CA VAL A 256 -7.37 8.63 8.76
C VAL A 256 -8.05 9.08 10.05
N ASP A 257 -8.69 8.16 10.75
CA ASP A 257 -9.28 8.36 12.07
C ASP A 257 -8.28 8.17 13.22
N ASN A 258 -7.05 7.71 12.94
CA ASN A 258 -5.98 7.66 13.94
C ASN A 258 -5.40 9.05 14.21
N ASP A 259 -5.01 9.30 15.47
CA ASP A 259 -4.14 10.45 15.79
C ASP A 259 -2.70 10.16 15.34
N PRO A 260 -2.10 10.99 14.46
CA PRO A 260 -0.78 10.71 13.89
C PRO A 260 0.35 10.68 14.93
N GLU A 261 0.31 11.58 15.92
CA GLU A 261 1.32 11.65 16.98
C GLU A 261 1.31 10.38 17.83
N ARG A 262 0.12 9.98 18.29
CA ARG A 262 -0.06 8.76 19.09
C ARG A 262 0.34 7.53 18.29
N LEU A 263 -0.15 7.38 17.07
CA LEU A 263 0.13 6.21 16.23
C LEU A 263 1.63 6.04 15.99
N PHE A 264 2.31 7.09 15.54
CA PHE A 264 3.70 6.99 15.13
C PHE A 264 4.67 6.88 16.31
N LYS A 265 4.34 7.44 17.48
CA LYS A 265 5.08 7.16 18.72
C LYS A 265 4.99 5.69 19.12
N LEU A 266 3.77 5.14 19.16
CA LEU A 266 3.58 3.72 19.49
C LEU A 266 4.27 2.79 18.47
N MET A 267 4.20 3.12 17.17
CA MET A 267 4.94 2.37 16.14
C MET A 267 6.44 2.42 16.38
N HIS A 268 6.99 3.61 16.64
CA HIS A 268 8.40 3.77 16.92
C HIS A 268 8.82 2.99 18.17
N GLU A 269 8.05 3.07 19.25
CA GLU A 269 8.29 2.33 20.49
C GLU A 269 8.33 0.81 20.28
N ILE A 270 7.51 0.27 19.36
CA ILE A 270 7.53 -1.15 19.00
C ILE A 270 8.74 -1.46 18.11
N ILE A 271 8.98 -0.67 17.07
CA ILE A 271 10.04 -0.91 16.07
C ILE A 271 11.43 -0.76 16.70
N ALA A 272 11.63 0.19 17.60
CA ALA A 272 12.90 0.47 18.26
C ALA A 272 13.36 -0.63 19.22
N GLN A 273 12.49 -1.60 19.54
CA GLN A 273 12.84 -2.78 20.35
C GLN A 273 13.67 -3.81 19.57
N TYR A 274 13.73 -3.68 18.24
CA TYR A 274 14.47 -4.61 17.39
C TYR A 274 15.89 -4.10 17.11
N PRO A 275 16.91 -4.98 17.11
CA PRO A 275 18.27 -4.58 16.79
C PRO A 275 18.36 -4.10 15.33
N ASP A 276 19.19 -3.09 15.12
CA ASP A 276 19.45 -2.49 13.81
C ASP A 276 18.18 -2.04 13.06
N TYR A 277 17.12 -1.69 13.80
CA TYR A 277 15.81 -1.44 13.21
C TYR A 277 15.86 -0.38 12.11
N GLU A 278 16.66 0.68 12.23
CA GLU A 278 16.75 1.74 11.22
C GLU A 278 17.30 1.26 9.87
N THR A 279 18.15 0.23 9.87
CA THR A 279 18.84 -0.26 8.66
C THR A 279 18.30 -1.58 8.15
N VAL A 280 17.75 -2.41 9.03
CA VAL A 280 17.22 -3.74 8.69
C VAL A 280 15.70 -3.72 8.58
N LEU A 281 14.98 -3.21 9.59
CA LEU A 281 13.52 -3.30 9.65
C LEU A 281 12.85 -2.11 8.94
N GLY A 282 13.21 -0.89 9.30
CA GLY A 282 12.69 0.38 8.80
C GLY A 282 12.58 0.46 7.28
N PRO A 283 13.65 0.14 6.51
CA PRO A 283 13.62 0.20 5.06
C PRO A 283 12.62 -0.78 4.41
N ARG A 284 12.19 -1.80 5.16
CA ARG A 284 11.19 -2.81 4.77
C ARG A 284 9.77 -2.37 5.09
N LEU A 285 9.58 -1.34 5.90
CA LEU A 285 8.26 -0.82 6.24
C LEU A 285 7.93 0.40 5.38
N VAL A 286 6.75 0.38 4.76
CA VAL A 286 6.23 1.46 3.93
C VAL A 286 4.98 2.02 4.59
N LEU A 287 5.04 3.30 4.99
CA LEU A 287 3.90 4.03 5.54
C LEU A 287 3.01 4.54 4.42
N GLY A 288 1.80 3.98 4.34
CA GLY A 288 0.75 4.39 3.43
C GLY A 288 -0.10 5.52 3.99
N LEU A 289 0.00 6.71 3.39
CA LEU A 289 -0.61 7.94 3.88
C LEU A 289 -1.76 8.41 2.98
N TRP A 290 -2.96 8.46 3.53
CA TRP A 290 -4.16 8.98 2.83
C TRP A 290 -4.34 10.49 2.97
N HIS A 291 -3.84 11.08 4.05
CA HIS A 291 -4.09 12.49 4.39
C HIS A 291 -2.79 13.23 4.69
N PRO A 292 -2.61 14.50 4.24
CA PRO A 292 -1.37 15.25 4.47
C PRO A 292 -1.05 15.50 5.95
N LYS A 293 -2.05 15.44 6.84
CA LYS A 293 -1.83 15.55 8.30
C LYS A 293 -0.82 14.53 8.87
N TYR A 294 -0.62 13.40 8.18
CA TYR A 294 0.33 12.38 8.60
C TYR A 294 1.75 12.62 8.10
N VAL A 295 1.95 13.53 7.14
CA VAL A 295 3.25 13.69 6.48
C VAL A 295 4.31 14.24 7.44
N GLU A 296 4.05 15.36 8.13
CA GLU A 296 5.03 15.92 9.08
C GLU A 296 5.35 14.96 10.23
N PRO A 297 4.35 14.35 10.91
CA PRO A 297 4.65 13.40 11.99
C PRO A 297 5.42 12.18 11.49
N ALA A 298 5.13 11.68 10.27
CA ALA A 298 5.87 10.56 9.70
C ALA A 298 7.33 10.91 9.39
N VAL A 299 7.59 12.13 8.89
CA VAL A 299 8.97 12.60 8.64
C VAL A 299 9.76 12.73 9.94
N ARG A 300 9.14 13.29 10.98
CA ARG A 300 9.81 13.56 12.27
C ARG A 300 9.98 12.31 13.12
N LEU A 301 8.95 11.48 13.26
CA LEU A 301 8.92 10.36 14.21
C LEU A 301 9.38 9.03 13.59
N LEU A 302 9.23 8.87 12.27
CA LEU A 302 9.56 7.63 11.55
C LEU A 302 10.45 7.92 10.32
N PRO A 303 11.58 8.65 10.48
CA PRO A 303 12.39 9.10 9.35
C PRO A 303 12.99 7.93 8.54
N TYR A 304 13.25 6.81 9.20
CA TYR A 304 13.84 5.58 8.65
C TYR A 304 12.86 4.72 7.83
N MET A 305 11.56 5.04 7.84
CA MET A 305 10.55 4.33 7.05
C MET A 305 10.33 5.01 5.71
N LYS A 306 10.04 4.21 4.69
CA LYS A 306 9.57 4.76 3.40
C LYS A 306 8.16 5.29 3.57
N ARG A 307 7.84 6.35 2.84
CA ARG A 307 6.50 6.97 2.81
C ARG A 307 5.92 6.85 1.41
N ALA A 308 4.70 6.34 1.34
CA ALA A 308 3.89 6.23 0.14
C ALA A 308 2.56 6.94 0.34
N HIS A 309 2.11 7.73 -0.63
CA HIS A 309 0.73 8.21 -0.60
C HIS A 309 -0.21 7.12 -1.13
N ILE A 310 -1.27 6.84 -0.39
CA ILE A 310 -2.38 5.98 -0.84
C ILE A 310 -3.55 6.88 -1.24
N GLY A 311 -4.09 6.70 -2.44
CA GLY A 311 -5.25 7.50 -2.86
C GLY A 311 -5.85 7.14 -4.22
N LEU A 312 -6.91 7.85 -4.57
CA LEU A 312 -7.68 7.71 -5.80
C LEU A 312 -7.51 8.91 -6.74
N SER A 313 -6.71 9.91 -6.37
CA SER A 313 -6.53 11.14 -7.14
C SER A 313 -5.07 11.45 -7.43
N PRO A 314 -4.62 11.31 -8.69
CA PRO A 314 -3.31 11.80 -9.12
C PRO A 314 -3.13 13.30 -8.85
N GLY A 315 -4.20 14.10 -8.94
CA GLY A 315 -4.17 15.52 -8.62
C GLY A 315 -3.85 15.81 -7.15
N LEU A 316 -4.47 15.08 -6.21
CA LEU A 316 -4.14 15.20 -4.79
C LEU A 316 -2.72 14.70 -4.49
N ALA A 317 -2.31 13.59 -5.12
CA ALA A 317 -0.96 13.04 -5.00
C ALA A 317 0.11 14.07 -5.37
N ARG A 318 -0.01 14.69 -6.55
CA ARG A 318 0.89 15.76 -7.01
C ARG A 318 0.92 16.95 -6.07
N LYS A 319 -0.25 17.39 -5.61
CA LYS A 319 -0.36 18.63 -4.83
C LYS A 319 0.17 18.48 -3.41
N TYR A 320 -0.14 17.39 -2.73
CA TYR A 320 0.06 17.30 -1.27
C TYR A 320 1.14 16.31 -0.85
N PHE A 321 1.54 15.38 -1.70
CA PHE A 321 2.41 14.27 -1.31
C PHE A 321 3.68 14.15 -2.16
N TRP A 322 3.76 14.88 -3.27
CA TRP A 322 4.83 14.70 -4.25
C TRP A 322 6.23 14.87 -3.69
N GLU A 323 6.44 15.91 -2.88
CA GLU A 323 7.76 16.18 -2.29
C GLU A 323 8.09 15.21 -1.15
N ALA A 324 7.10 14.85 -0.32
CA ALA A 324 7.34 14.07 0.88
C ALA A 324 7.36 12.54 0.68
N CYS A 325 6.75 12.05 -0.42
CA CYS A 325 6.64 10.63 -0.72
C CYS A 325 7.60 10.21 -1.83
N SER A 326 8.26 9.08 -1.61
CA SER A 326 9.12 8.42 -2.62
C SER A 326 8.34 7.40 -3.46
N SER A 327 7.11 7.08 -3.04
CA SER A 327 6.25 6.12 -3.72
C SER A 327 4.78 6.57 -3.71
N PHE A 328 3.98 6.02 -4.61
CA PHE A 328 2.54 6.22 -4.65
C PHE A 328 1.84 4.88 -4.83
N SER A 329 0.85 4.60 -3.99
CA SER A 329 -0.03 3.44 -4.06
C SER A 329 -1.40 3.92 -4.52
N MET A 330 -1.68 3.82 -5.82
CA MET A 330 -2.86 4.45 -6.41
C MET A 330 -3.92 3.41 -6.78
N ASN A 331 -5.19 3.81 -6.69
CA ASN A 331 -6.26 3.00 -7.23
C ASN A 331 -6.07 2.76 -8.74
N PHE A 332 -6.33 1.54 -9.21
CA PHE A 332 -6.15 1.18 -10.63
C PHE A 332 -6.91 2.12 -11.58
N SER A 333 -8.18 2.43 -11.29
CA SER A 333 -9.04 3.17 -12.23
C SER A 333 -8.55 4.59 -12.49
N CYS A 334 -7.99 5.24 -11.47
CA CYS A 334 -7.49 6.61 -11.59
C CYS A 334 -6.20 6.70 -12.42
N LEU A 335 -5.52 5.56 -12.61
CA LEU A 335 -4.37 5.47 -13.48
C LEU A 335 -4.78 5.25 -14.94
N VAL A 336 -5.91 4.63 -15.27
CA VAL A 336 -6.21 4.22 -16.66
C VAL A 336 -6.27 5.40 -17.65
N GLY A 337 -6.99 6.47 -17.31
CA GLY A 337 -7.23 7.61 -18.20
C GLY A 337 -6.01 8.52 -18.43
N GLY A 338 -6.18 9.56 -19.24
CA GLY A 338 -5.08 10.45 -19.66
C GLY A 338 -4.31 11.14 -18.52
N ASP A 339 -5.00 11.56 -17.46
CA ASP A 339 -4.32 12.14 -16.28
C ASP A 339 -3.48 11.09 -15.53
N GLY A 340 -4.01 9.87 -15.41
CA GLY A 340 -3.29 8.74 -14.84
C GLY A 340 -2.08 8.33 -15.68
N GLU A 341 -2.19 8.34 -17.00
CA GLU A 341 -1.04 8.13 -17.89
C GLU A 341 0.03 9.22 -17.74
N ALA A 342 -0.37 10.49 -17.64
CA ALA A 342 0.56 11.57 -17.35
C ALA A 342 1.26 11.34 -16.00
N PHE A 343 0.52 10.98 -14.95
CA PHE A 343 1.05 10.70 -13.63
C PHE A 343 2.07 9.55 -13.65
N ARG A 344 1.78 8.45 -14.36
CA ARG A 344 2.74 7.35 -14.53
C ARG A 344 4.06 7.81 -15.15
N ARG A 345 3.99 8.63 -16.21
CA ARG A 345 5.18 9.17 -16.87
C ARG A 345 5.97 10.08 -15.95
N GLU A 346 5.29 10.93 -15.18
CA GLU A 346 5.91 11.80 -14.18
C GLU A 346 6.60 10.99 -13.07
N CYS A 347 5.95 9.97 -12.51
CA CYS A 347 6.56 9.09 -11.51
C CYS A 347 7.83 8.44 -12.04
N LYS A 348 7.76 7.87 -13.26
CA LYS A 348 8.92 7.26 -13.92
C LYS A 348 10.05 8.26 -14.15
N ALA A 349 9.75 9.46 -14.62
CA ALA A 349 10.74 10.51 -14.86
C ALA A 349 11.40 11.01 -13.56
N ALA A 350 10.64 11.06 -12.46
CA ALA A 350 11.12 11.48 -11.15
C ALA A 350 11.75 10.35 -10.32
N GLY A 351 11.82 9.11 -10.85
CA GLY A 351 12.31 7.94 -10.11
C GLY A 351 11.46 7.57 -8.90
N LYS A 352 10.16 7.90 -8.92
CA LYS A 352 9.21 7.57 -7.85
C LYS A 352 8.54 6.24 -8.13
N ASP A 353 8.46 5.41 -7.11
CA ASP A 353 7.86 4.09 -7.22
C ASP A 353 6.33 4.20 -7.34
N LEU A 354 5.72 3.40 -8.23
CA LEU A 354 4.27 3.34 -8.38
C LEU A 354 3.77 1.93 -8.07
N TYR A 355 2.82 1.84 -7.13
CA TYR A 355 2.08 0.64 -6.78
C TYR A 355 0.62 0.83 -7.17
N VAL A 356 -0.07 -0.26 -7.50
CA VAL A 356 -1.48 -0.20 -7.92
C VAL A 356 -2.34 -1.19 -7.15
N TRP A 357 -3.52 -0.73 -6.73
CA TRP A 357 -4.45 -1.52 -5.92
C TRP A 357 -5.92 -1.23 -6.29
N THR A 358 -6.87 -2.07 -5.88
CA THR A 358 -6.70 -3.51 -5.65
C THR A 358 -6.96 -4.18 -6.99
N VAL A 359 -5.99 -4.93 -7.51
CA VAL A 359 -6.03 -5.48 -8.86
C VAL A 359 -6.25 -6.99 -8.76
N ASN A 360 -7.47 -7.43 -9.00
CA ASN A 360 -7.85 -8.84 -8.88
C ASN A 360 -8.15 -9.49 -10.24
N GLU A 361 -8.39 -8.69 -11.27
CA GLU A 361 -8.74 -9.18 -12.60
C GLU A 361 -7.50 -9.34 -13.48
N ARG A 362 -7.39 -10.48 -14.17
CA ARG A 362 -6.26 -10.80 -15.05
C ARG A 362 -5.94 -9.69 -16.04
N ARG A 363 -6.97 -9.10 -16.68
CA ARG A 363 -6.77 -8.03 -17.65
C ARG A 363 -6.21 -6.76 -17.02
N GLU A 364 -6.62 -6.43 -15.80
CA GLU A 364 -6.05 -5.31 -15.05
C GLU A 364 -4.60 -5.59 -14.65
N MET A 365 -4.28 -6.81 -14.22
CA MET A 365 -2.89 -7.22 -13.91
C MET A 365 -1.97 -7.08 -15.13
N ILE A 366 -2.46 -7.47 -16.32
CA ILE A 366 -1.72 -7.32 -17.59
C ILE A 366 -1.48 -5.84 -17.90
N GLU A 367 -2.50 -4.98 -17.79
CA GLU A 367 -2.35 -3.54 -18.04
C GLU A 367 -1.41 -2.88 -17.03
N ALA A 368 -1.55 -3.18 -15.75
CA ALA A 368 -0.62 -2.72 -14.71
C ALA A 368 0.83 -3.15 -15.01
N THR A 369 1.04 -4.37 -15.54
CA THR A 369 2.37 -4.83 -15.99
C THR A 369 2.87 -4.01 -17.19
N LYS A 370 2.01 -3.69 -18.16
CA LYS A 370 2.38 -2.82 -19.31
C LYS A 370 2.80 -1.43 -18.86
N TRP A 371 2.18 -0.92 -17.81
CA TRP A 371 2.48 0.39 -17.24
C TRP A 371 3.85 0.46 -16.56
N GLY A 372 4.48 -0.70 -16.27
CA GLY A 372 5.75 -0.78 -15.57
C GLY A 372 5.64 -0.31 -14.11
N VAL A 373 4.51 -0.59 -13.45
CA VAL A 373 4.36 -0.36 -12.02
C VAL A 373 5.35 -1.25 -11.25
N LYS A 374 5.82 -0.77 -10.10
CA LYS A 374 6.74 -1.53 -9.25
C LYS A 374 6.04 -2.70 -8.57
N ALA A 375 4.78 -2.54 -8.20
CA ALA A 375 4.02 -3.59 -7.54
C ALA A 375 2.53 -3.53 -7.84
N ILE A 376 1.89 -4.71 -7.77
CA ILE A 376 0.46 -4.90 -7.88
C ILE A 376 -0.03 -5.49 -6.55
N LEU A 377 -0.94 -4.77 -5.89
CA LEU A 377 -1.62 -5.24 -4.70
C LEU A 377 -2.88 -6.00 -5.12
N THR A 378 -2.95 -7.27 -4.70
CA THR A 378 -4.02 -8.18 -5.11
C THR A 378 -4.47 -9.05 -3.94
N ASP A 379 -5.76 -9.37 -3.89
CA ASP A 379 -6.32 -10.38 -2.98
C ASP A 379 -6.02 -11.80 -3.48
N ARG A 380 -5.64 -11.94 -4.76
CA ARG A 380 -5.46 -13.20 -5.49
C ARG A 380 -3.99 -13.44 -5.86
N THR A 381 -3.14 -13.50 -4.83
CA THR A 381 -1.67 -13.66 -4.94
C THR A 381 -1.26 -14.80 -5.86
N ALA A 382 -1.80 -16.00 -5.65
CA ALA A 382 -1.49 -17.18 -6.45
C ALA A 382 -1.85 -17.02 -7.94
N GLU A 383 -2.96 -16.33 -8.26
CA GLU A 383 -3.37 -16.07 -9.65
C GLU A 383 -2.40 -15.11 -10.34
N PHE A 384 -1.95 -14.07 -9.64
CA PHE A 384 -1.00 -13.12 -10.21
C PHE A 384 0.39 -13.74 -10.41
N LEU A 385 0.87 -14.56 -9.47
CA LEU A 385 2.14 -15.26 -9.61
C LEU A 385 2.13 -16.23 -10.80
N LYS A 386 1.03 -16.97 -10.98
CA LYS A 386 0.84 -17.81 -12.17
C LYS A 386 0.80 -16.97 -13.47
N LEU A 387 0.20 -15.79 -13.44
CA LEU A 387 0.24 -14.88 -14.59
C LEU A 387 1.66 -14.38 -14.87
N ARG A 388 2.48 -14.13 -13.84
CA ARG A 388 3.89 -13.72 -14.03
C ARG A 388 4.70 -14.78 -14.75
N GLU A 389 4.58 -16.06 -14.37
CA GLU A 389 5.22 -17.16 -15.10
C GLU A 389 4.85 -17.12 -16.59
N GLN A 390 3.56 -16.89 -16.90
CA GLN A 390 3.08 -16.79 -18.28
C GLN A 390 3.63 -15.55 -19.01
N ILE A 391 3.82 -14.43 -18.31
CA ILE A 391 4.43 -13.21 -18.87
C ILE A 391 5.91 -13.44 -19.18
N GLU A 392 6.65 -14.13 -18.32
CA GLU A 392 8.05 -14.48 -18.56
C GLU A 392 8.19 -15.41 -19.77
N ASP A 393 7.26 -16.35 -19.92
CA ASP A 393 7.28 -17.34 -20.99
C ASP A 393 6.86 -16.79 -22.37
N ASP A 394 5.75 -16.03 -22.46
CA ASP A 394 5.21 -15.51 -23.73
C ASP A 394 4.48 -14.17 -23.55
N TRP A 395 5.27 -13.11 -23.31
CA TRP A 395 4.75 -11.76 -23.21
C TRP A 395 3.94 -11.29 -24.44
N PRO A 396 4.37 -11.52 -25.70
CA PRO A 396 3.59 -11.15 -26.88
C PRO A 396 2.17 -11.73 -26.86
N SER A 397 1.98 -12.97 -26.42
CA SER A 397 0.64 -13.56 -26.31
C SER A 397 -0.17 -12.94 -25.19
N VAL A 398 0.37 -12.91 -23.97
CA VAL A 398 -0.32 -12.37 -22.79
C VAL A 398 -0.69 -10.90 -22.97
N SER A 399 0.23 -10.09 -23.49
CA SER A 399 0.00 -8.65 -23.70
C SER A 399 -1.10 -8.35 -24.73
N ARG A 400 -1.42 -9.27 -25.65
CA ARG A 400 -2.52 -9.13 -26.62
C ARG A 400 -3.90 -9.41 -26.04
N GLU A 401 -3.99 -9.96 -24.82
CA GLU A 401 -5.29 -10.15 -24.13
C GLU A 401 -5.98 -8.82 -23.80
N THR A 402 -5.21 -7.73 -23.77
CA THR A 402 -5.71 -6.37 -23.63
C THR A 402 -5.19 -5.48 -24.76
N SER A 403 -5.93 -4.42 -25.07
CA SER A 403 -5.63 -3.51 -26.19
C SER A 403 -5.86 -2.07 -25.78
N TRP A 404 -5.60 -1.11 -26.68
CA TRP A 404 -5.93 0.30 -26.47
C TRP A 404 -7.41 0.52 -26.12
N LYS A 405 -8.31 -0.41 -26.49
CA LYS A 405 -9.73 -0.35 -26.14
C LYS A 405 -10.01 -0.64 -24.67
N PHE A 406 -9.04 -1.16 -23.91
CA PHE A 406 -9.18 -1.49 -22.48
C PHE A 406 -9.66 -0.28 -21.67
N ALA A 407 -9.16 0.92 -21.95
CA ALA A 407 -9.59 2.14 -21.26
C ALA A 407 -11.10 2.43 -21.40
N TYR A 408 -11.77 1.80 -22.36
CA TYR A 408 -13.20 1.95 -22.63
C TYR A 408 -14.04 0.73 -22.20
N THR A 409 -13.45 -0.29 -21.59
CA THR A 409 -14.20 -1.50 -21.17
C THR A 409 -15.00 -1.28 -19.89
N SER A 410 -14.75 -0.19 -19.17
CA SER A 410 -15.46 0.15 -17.93
C SER A 410 -15.70 1.65 -17.84
N PHE A 411 -16.90 2.04 -17.44
CA PHE A 411 -17.23 3.44 -17.13
C PHE A 411 -16.29 4.01 -16.06
N TRP A 412 -15.85 3.18 -15.11
CA TRP A 412 -14.98 3.58 -14.01
C TRP A 412 -13.57 4.00 -14.46
N TYR A 413 -13.16 3.65 -15.68
CA TYR A 413 -11.87 4.09 -16.24
C TYR A 413 -11.98 5.45 -16.94
N SER A 414 -13.19 6.00 -17.09
CA SER A 414 -13.38 7.30 -17.72
C SER A 414 -12.90 8.46 -16.84
N SER A 415 -12.42 9.53 -17.48
CA SER A 415 -12.05 10.76 -16.78
C SER A 415 -13.21 11.36 -15.98
N LEU A 416 -14.45 11.18 -16.45
CA LEU A 416 -15.65 11.67 -15.77
C LEU A 416 -15.88 10.93 -14.45
N ALA A 417 -15.84 9.59 -14.46
CA ALA A 417 -15.97 8.79 -13.24
C ALA A 417 -14.86 9.13 -12.24
N ASN A 418 -13.62 9.21 -12.71
CA ASN A 418 -12.47 9.54 -11.86
C ASN A 418 -12.55 10.96 -11.27
N PHE A 419 -13.12 11.93 -12.00
CA PHE A 419 -13.38 13.27 -11.44
C PHE A 419 -14.31 13.20 -10.22
N PHE A 420 -15.44 12.50 -10.34
CA PHE A 420 -16.38 12.36 -9.22
C PHE A 420 -15.78 11.55 -8.06
N ILE A 421 -15.04 10.47 -8.36
CA ILE A 421 -14.33 9.68 -7.34
C ILE A 421 -13.33 10.55 -6.59
N SER A 422 -12.52 11.36 -7.29
CA SER A 422 -11.55 12.25 -6.66
C SER A 422 -12.23 13.32 -5.80
N ARG A 423 -13.38 13.86 -6.22
CA ARG A 423 -14.14 14.83 -5.43
C ARG A 423 -14.76 14.19 -4.20
N TYR A 424 -15.25 12.96 -4.33
CA TYR A 424 -15.81 12.19 -3.22
C TYR A 424 -14.73 11.81 -2.21
N GLU A 425 -13.58 11.32 -2.66
CA GLU A 425 -12.40 11.06 -1.82
C GLU A 425 -12.03 12.30 -1.01
N LEU A 426 -11.84 13.45 -1.68
CA LEU A 426 -11.50 14.69 -1.00
C LEU A 426 -12.55 15.07 0.05
N TYR A 427 -13.84 14.94 -0.28
CA TYR A 427 -14.94 15.22 0.64
C TYR A 427 -14.89 14.32 1.88
N VAL A 428 -14.80 13.00 1.70
CA VAL A 428 -14.79 12.02 2.80
C VAL A 428 -13.56 12.21 3.70
N LEU A 429 -12.39 12.36 3.09
CA LEU A 429 -11.14 12.57 3.84
C LEU A 429 -11.16 13.91 4.56
N THR A 430 -11.71 14.96 3.96
CA THR A 430 -11.85 16.27 4.63
C THR A 430 -12.83 16.20 5.80
N ALA A 431 -13.96 15.51 5.64
CA ALA A 431 -14.95 15.34 6.70
C ALA A 431 -14.41 14.54 7.89
N THR A 432 -13.50 13.59 7.64
CA THR A 432 -12.96 12.71 8.67
C THR A 432 -11.70 13.27 9.34
N ALA A 433 -10.80 13.87 8.56
CA ALA A 433 -9.46 14.24 9.01
C ALA A 433 -9.16 15.75 8.98
N GLY A 434 -10.14 16.57 8.58
CA GLY A 434 -9.99 18.01 8.41
C GLY A 434 -9.45 18.39 7.04
N GLU A 435 -9.24 19.70 6.82
CA GLU A 435 -8.83 20.20 5.51
C GLU A 435 -7.46 19.69 5.05
N PHE A 436 -7.33 19.45 3.74
CA PHE A 436 -6.05 19.19 3.10
C PHE A 436 -5.19 20.46 3.05
N LYS A 437 -4.24 20.53 3.97
CA LYS A 437 -3.25 21.61 4.04
C LYS A 437 -1.91 21.11 3.52
N LEU A 438 -1.19 21.97 2.81
CA LEU A 438 0.20 21.71 2.47
C LEU A 438 0.99 21.64 3.78
N VAL A 439 1.79 20.59 3.91
CA VAL A 439 2.78 20.51 4.98
C VAL A 439 3.87 21.51 4.65
N ARG A 440 4.05 22.50 5.52
CA ARG A 440 5.04 23.56 5.37
C ARG A 440 6.42 23.08 5.76
#